data_AF-A0A8B6ENQ8-F1
#
_entry.id   AF-A0A8B6ENQ8-F1
#
_cell.length_a   1.000
_cell.length_b   1.000
_cell.length_c   1.000
_cell.angle_alpha   90.00
_cell.angle_beta   90.00
_cell.angle_gamma   90.00
#
_symmetry.space_group_name_H-M   'P 1'
#
loop_
_entity.id
_entity.type
_entity.pdbx_description
1 polymer ?
#
loop_
_entity_poly.entity_id
_entity_poly.type
_entity_poly.pdbx_seq_one_letter_code
_entity_poly.pdbx_strand_id
1 'polypeptide(L)'
;MASKEIGPRKTDHSTIHTNIESAKHCLDLAREQLLFKHFDDCIKTCEKGIVKAKLEYNGSPDIVEALCIVGIQAYAELNHWQQVLPYVQNVYTSIEECPFRVVQLCVLLHAKVEEYSQCYAIASIWLKDVKNQNDPDYLTLVELYIINVLVPRQQCNLIQPFVEACPGLNYEQRKMLCNNYKNFEFKSSSNLENPEHEYNTKGEIIKEQSPNIVKGTLY
;
A
#
# COMPACT_ATOMS: atom_id res chain seq x y z
N MET A 1 -63.66 -47.95 -29.00
CA MET A 1 -62.45 -47.84 -28.16
C MET A 1 -61.55 -46.80 -28.80
N ALA A 2 -61.47 -45.61 -28.20
CA ALA A 2 -60.71 -44.49 -28.73
C ALA A 2 -59.40 -44.35 -27.94
N SER A 3 -58.26 -44.45 -28.62
CA SER A 3 -56.94 -44.18 -28.04
C SER A 3 -56.42 -42.87 -28.62
N LYS A 4 -56.30 -41.87 -27.73
CA LYS A 4 -55.71 -40.55 -27.98
C LYS A 4 -54.19 -40.67 -28.04
N GLU A 5 -53.59 -40.07 -29.06
CA GLU A 5 -52.17 -39.74 -29.11
C GLU A 5 -51.83 -38.68 -28.05
N ILE A 6 -50.75 -38.90 -27.29
CA ILE A 6 -50.15 -37.91 -26.40
C ILE A 6 -48.70 -37.75 -26.84
N GLY A 7 -48.41 -36.63 -27.49
CA GLY A 7 -47.07 -36.25 -27.93
C GLY A 7 -46.11 -35.95 -26.77
N PRO A 8 -44.79 -35.86 -27.04
CA PRO A 8 -43.79 -35.66 -26.02
C PRO A 8 -43.83 -34.21 -25.51
N ARG A 9 -44.11 -34.09 -24.21
CA ARG A 9 -44.07 -32.83 -23.46
C ARG A 9 -42.59 -32.43 -23.29
N LYS A 10 -42.14 -31.45 -24.07
CA LYS A 10 -40.84 -30.81 -23.89
C LYS A 10 -40.83 -30.16 -22.50
N THR A 11 -40.01 -30.68 -21.60
CA THR A 11 -39.64 -30.01 -20.36
C THR A 11 -38.59 -28.97 -20.71
N ASP A 12 -39.01 -27.71 -20.79
CA ASP A 12 -38.10 -26.56 -20.77
C ASP A 12 -37.40 -26.55 -19.41
N HIS A 13 -36.26 -27.23 -19.33
CA HIS A 13 -35.23 -26.88 -18.36
C HIS A 13 -34.59 -25.59 -18.87
N SER A 14 -35.19 -24.46 -18.53
CA SER A 14 -34.51 -23.18 -18.55
C SER A 14 -33.35 -23.28 -17.56
N THR A 15 -32.19 -23.69 -18.05
CA THR A 15 -30.93 -23.57 -17.33
C THR A 15 -30.76 -22.09 -17.04
N ILE A 16 -31.07 -21.69 -15.81
CA ILE A 16 -30.63 -20.43 -15.26
C ILE A 16 -29.11 -20.56 -15.20
N HIS A 17 -28.42 -20.21 -16.29
CA HIS A 17 -27.01 -19.88 -16.24
C HIS A 17 -26.91 -18.57 -15.46
N THR A 18 -26.98 -18.65 -14.13
CA THR A 18 -26.27 -17.67 -13.31
C THR A 18 -24.83 -17.74 -13.81
N ASN A 19 -24.40 -16.72 -14.54
CA ASN A 19 -23.01 -16.55 -14.93
C ASN A 19 -22.21 -16.57 -13.61
N ILE A 20 -21.63 -17.71 -13.25
CA ILE A 20 -20.72 -17.79 -12.12
C ILE A 20 -19.44 -17.12 -12.62
N GLU A 21 -19.43 -15.80 -12.56
CA GLU A 21 -18.23 -15.00 -12.77
C GLU A 21 -17.15 -15.53 -11.83
N SER A 22 -16.02 -15.99 -12.36
CA SER A 22 -14.89 -16.46 -11.56
C SER A 22 -14.22 -15.32 -10.78
N ALA A 23 -13.38 -15.63 -9.80
CA ALA A 23 -12.58 -14.61 -9.12
C ALA A 23 -11.67 -13.85 -10.10
N LYS A 24 -11.13 -14.55 -11.10
CA LYS A 24 -10.33 -13.95 -12.17
C LYS A 24 -11.13 -12.93 -12.98
N HIS A 25 -12.38 -13.23 -13.32
CA HIS A 25 -13.24 -12.27 -14.03
C HIS A 25 -13.48 -11.01 -13.18
N CYS A 26 -13.69 -11.17 -11.87
CA CYS A 26 -13.80 -10.02 -10.96
C CYS A 26 -12.50 -9.19 -10.96
N LEU A 27 -11.33 -9.82 -11.00
CA LEU A 27 -10.05 -9.08 -11.06
C LEU A 27 -9.90 -8.28 -12.36
N ASP A 28 -10.23 -8.88 -13.50
CA ASP A 28 -10.16 -8.20 -14.80
C ASP A 28 -11.14 -7.02 -14.85
N LEU A 29 -12.38 -7.21 -14.38
CA LEU A 29 -13.38 -6.15 -14.29
C LEU A 29 -12.99 -5.03 -13.30
N ALA A 30 -12.44 -5.38 -12.13
CA ALA A 30 -12.02 -4.38 -11.15
C ALA A 30 -10.89 -3.50 -11.70
N ARG A 31 -9.94 -4.08 -12.45
CA ARG A 31 -8.88 -3.31 -13.12
C ARG A 31 -9.44 -2.36 -14.16
N GLU A 32 -10.43 -2.80 -14.93
CA GLU A 32 -11.13 -1.95 -15.90
C GLU A 32 -11.86 -0.79 -15.21
N GLN A 33 -12.59 -1.09 -14.12
CA GLN A 33 -13.29 -0.09 -13.33
C GLN A 33 -12.32 0.93 -12.70
N LEU A 34 -11.17 0.48 -12.19
CA LEU A 34 -10.11 1.37 -11.69
C LEU A 34 -9.61 2.31 -12.81
N LEU A 35 -9.32 1.76 -13.99
CA LEU A 35 -8.83 2.53 -15.15
C LEU A 35 -9.84 3.59 -15.61
N PHE A 36 -11.12 3.24 -15.64
CA PHE A 36 -12.21 4.15 -16.02
C PHE A 36 -12.76 4.99 -14.86
N LYS A 37 -12.07 4.99 -13.70
CA LYS A 37 -12.41 5.79 -12.52
C LYS A 37 -13.78 5.49 -11.89
N HIS A 38 -14.28 4.28 -12.10
CA HIS A 38 -15.47 3.76 -11.43
C HIS A 38 -15.08 3.15 -10.08
N PHE A 39 -14.54 3.96 -9.17
CA PHE A 39 -13.87 3.48 -7.96
C PHE A 39 -14.80 2.78 -6.97
N ASP A 40 -16.01 3.28 -6.76
CA ASP A 40 -17.01 2.62 -5.89
C ASP A 40 -17.38 1.23 -6.41
N ASP A 41 -17.52 1.08 -7.73
CA ASP A 41 -17.82 -0.22 -8.34
C ASP A 41 -16.59 -1.13 -8.33
N CYS A 42 -15.40 -0.57 -8.52
CA CYS A 42 -14.12 -1.27 -8.38
C CYS A 42 -14.00 -1.94 -7.01
N ILE A 43 -14.29 -1.20 -5.93
CA ILE A 43 -14.23 -1.73 -4.55
C ILE A 43 -15.21 -2.89 -4.37
N LYS A 44 -16.48 -2.72 -4.79
CA LYS A 44 -17.50 -3.78 -4.69
C LYS A 44 -17.10 -5.03 -5.49
N THR A 45 -16.54 -4.83 -6.69
CA THR A 45 -16.04 -5.93 -7.52
C THR A 45 -14.86 -6.64 -6.86
N CYS A 46 -13.94 -5.89 -6.23
CA CYS A 46 -12.84 -6.46 -5.45
C CYS A 46 -13.34 -7.32 -4.30
N GLU A 47 -14.24 -6.80 -3.47
CA GLU A 47 -14.82 -7.52 -2.33
C GLU A 47 -15.52 -8.82 -2.78
N LYS A 48 -16.35 -8.75 -3.82
CA LYS A 48 -16.99 -9.91 -4.43
C LYS A 48 -15.97 -10.93 -4.94
N GLY A 49 -14.93 -10.45 -5.62
CA GLY A 49 -13.85 -11.29 -6.14
C GLY A 49 -13.07 -11.99 -5.04
N ILE A 50 -12.78 -11.32 -3.92
CA ILE A 50 -12.03 -11.85 -2.79
C ILE A 50 -12.81 -12.97 -2.12
N VAL A 51 -14.11 -12.78 -1.90
CA VAL A 51 -14.98 -13.85 -1.35
C VAL A 51 -14.94 -15.08 -2.25
N LYS A 52 -15.06 -14.89 -3.57
CA LYS A 52 -14.98 -16.01 -4.52
C LYS A 52 -13.62 -16.69 -4.51
N ALA A 53 -12.53 -15.92 -4.57
CA ALA A 53 -11.16 -16.43 -4.60
C ALA A 53 -10.82 -17.28 -3.36
N LYS A 54 -11.40 -16.93 -2.20
CA LYS A 54 -11.25 -17.70 -0.95
C LYS A 54 -12.11 -18.98 -0.92
N LEU A 55 -13.20 -19.03 -1.67
CA LEU A 55 -14.12 -20.18 -1.74
C LEU A 55 -13.73 -21.19 -2.83
N GLU A 56 -12.93 -20.79 -3.82
CA GLU A 56 -12.39 -21.69 -4.85
C GLU A 56 -11.52 -22.80 -4.21
N TYR A 57 -11.55 -24.02 -4.77
CA TYR A 57 -10.78 -25.16 -4.25
C TYR A 57 -9.28 -24.86 -4.29
N ASN A 58 -8.62 -24.95 -3.12
CA ASN A 58 -7.24 -24.52 -2.81
C ASN A 58 -7.01 -23.01 -2.56
N GLY A 59 -8.03 -22.17 -2.74
CA GLY A 59 -7.87 -20.73 -2.68
C GLY A 59 -6.98 -20.17 -3.79
N SER A 60 -7.24 -18.93 -4.20
CA SER A 60 -6.42 -18.21 -5.18
C SER A 60 -5.69 -17.05 -4.49
N PRO A 61 -4.65 -17.30 -3.66
CA PRO A 61 -4.02 -16.27 -2.82
C PRO A 61 -3.46 -15.10 -3.64
N ASP A 62 -2.88 -15.38 -4.81
CA ASP A 62 -2.40 -14.35 -5.74
C ASP A 62 -3.54 -13.46 -6.26
N ILE A 63 -4.72 -14.03 -6.50
CA ILE A 63 -5.91 -13.28 -6.93
C ILE A 63 -6.46 -12.46 -5.77
N VAL A 64 -6.49 -13.03 -4.55
CA VAL A 64 -6.88 -12.28 -3.34
C VAL A 64 -5.97 -11.08 -3.14
N GLU A 65 -4.65 -11.26 -3.26
CA GLU A 65 -3.67 -10.19 -3.15
C GLU A 65 -3.86 -9.12 -4.22
N ALA A 66 -4.02 -9.54 -5.49
CA ALA A 66 -4.24 -8.60 -6.59
C ALA A 66 -5.53 -7.79 -6.43
N LEU A 67 -6.64 -8.42 -6.03
CA LEU A 67 -7.90 -7.74 -5.75
C LEU A 67 -7.78 -6.80 -4.55
N CYS A 68 -7.06 -7.21 -3.51
CA CYS A 68 -6.81 -6.36 -2.35
C CYS A 68 -6.06 -5.08 -2.76
N ILE A 69 -4.96 -5.22 -3.52
CA ILE A 69 -4.17 -4.10 -4.04
C ILE A 69 -5.04 -3.14 -4.88
N VAL A 70 -5.84 -3.67 -5.81
CA VAL A 70 -6.74 -2.85 -6.64
C VAL A 70 -7.78 -2.11 -5.78
N GLY A 71 -8.31 -2.77 -4.75
CA GLY A 71 -9.23 -2.14 -3.79
C GLY A 71 -8.56 -1.01 -3.01
N ILE A 72 -7.33 -1.20 -2.52
CA ILE A 72 -6.55 -0.16 -1.83
C ILE A 72 -6.34 1.06 -2.74
N GLN A 73 -5.99 0.82 -4.01
CA GLN A 73 -5.81 1.88 -4.99
C GLN A 73 -7.11 2.66 -5.20
N ALA A 74 -8.26 1.98 -5.34
CA ALA A 74 -9.56 2.65 -5.48
C ALA A 74 -9.92 3.49 -4.24
N TYR A 75 -9.65 2.99 -3.03
CA TYR A 75 -9.82 3.78 -1.79
C TYR A 75 -8.91 5.02 -1.77
N ALA A 76 -7.67 4.89 -2.23
CA ALA A 76 -6.73 6.01 -2.31
C ALA A 76 -7.22 7.08 -3.31
N GLU A 77 -7.71 6.67 -4.47
CA GLU A 77 -8.26 7.59 -5.50
C GLU A 77 -9.53 8.30 -5.04
N LEU A 78 -10.34 7.66 -4.19
CA LEU A 78 -11.50 8.28 -3.56
C LEU A 78 -11.14 9.21 -2.38
N ASN A 79 -9.85 9.39 -2.06
CA ASN A 79 -9.43 10.10 -0.85
C ASN A 79 -10.01 9.50 0.44
N HIS A 80 -10.19 8.18 0.46
CA HIS A 80 -10.73 7.40 1.58
C HIS A 80 -9.64 6.51 2.21
N TRP A 81 -8.41 7.01 2.34
CA TRP A 81 -7.27 6.24 2.86
C TRP A 81 -7.50 5.67 4.27
N GLN A 82 -8.32 6.33 5.09
CA GLN A 82 -8.66 5.85 6.44
C GLN A 82 -9.41 4.51 6.42
N GLN A 83 -10.06 4.16 5.30
CA GLN A 83 -10.78 2.89 5.13
C GLN A 83 -9.87 1.74 4.71
N VAL A 84 -8.63 2.03 4.30
CA VAL A 84 -7.70 1.01 3.77
C VAL A 84 -7.35 -0.05 4.81
N LEU A 85 -7.03 0.34 6.04
CA LEU A 85 -6.68 -0.66 7.07
C LEU A 85 -7.87 -1.52 7.51
N PRO A 86 -9.06 -0.95 7.81
CA PRO A 86 -10.26 -1.76 8.01
C PRO A 86 -10.53 -2.74 6.86
N TYR A 87 -10.39 -2.27 5.61
CA TYR A 87 -10.57 -3.10 4.43
C TYR A 87 -9.54 -4.24 4.38
N VAL A 88 -8.25 -3.94 4.53
CA VAL A 88 -7.16 -4.94 4.52
C VAL A 88 -7.31 -5.96 5.64
N GLN A 89 -7.68 -5.53 6.84
CA GLN A 89 -7.94 -6.42 7.97
C GLN A 89 -9.16 -7.32 7.74
N ASN A 90 -10.18 -6.86 7.03
CA ASN A 90 -11.27 -7.74 6.59
C ASN A 90 -10.80 -8.81 5.58
N VAL A 91 -9.76 -8.52 4.79
CA VAL A 91 -9.19 -9.47 3.84
C VAL A 91 -8.24 -10.47 4.51
N TYR A 92 -7.34 -10.03 5.39
CA TYR A 92 -6.29 -10.90 5.95
C TYR A 92 -6.42 -11.19 7.44
N THR A 93 -7.48 -10.71 8.10
CA THR A 93 -7.69 -10.76 9.56
C THR A 93 -6.80 -9.80 10.33
N SER A 94 -5.51 -9.74 10.01
CA SER A 94 -4.56 -8.84 10.67
C SER A 94 -3.41 -8.41 9.73
N ILE A 95 -2.57 -7.48 10.19
CA ILE A 95 -1.46 -6.96 9.39
C ILE A 95 -0.33 -7.99 9.29
N GLU A 96 -0.13 -8.82 10.32
CA GLU A 96 0.88 -9.88 10.37
C GLU A 96 0.67 -10.93 9.26
N GLU A 97 -0.59 -11.22 8.91
CA GLU A 97 -0.98 -12.21 7.89
C GLU A 97 -1.01 -11.62 6.47
N CYS A 98 -0.73 -10.32 6.30
CA CYS A 98 -0.73 -9.68 5.00
C CYS A 98 0.51 -10.07 4.17
N PRO A 99 0.35 -10.33 2.86
CA PRO A 99 1.47 -10.39 1.92
C PRO A 99 2.26 -9.08 1.91
N PHE A 100 3.57 -9.17 1.70
CA PHE A 100 4.47 -8.01 1.68
C PHE A 100 3.95 -6.86 0.80
N ARG A 101 3.48 -7.13 -0.43
CA ARG A 101 3.04 -6.07 -1.36
C ARG A 101 1.85 -5.27 -0.83
N VAL A 102 0.95 -5.92 -0.09
CA VAL A 102 -0.18 -5.25 0.57
C VAL A 102 0.33 -4.33 1.67
N VAL A 103 1.25 -4.81 2.52
CA VAL A 103 1.85 -4.01 3.60
C VAL A 103 2.65 -2.82 3.06
N GLN A 104 3.47 -3.07 2.03
CA GLN A 104 4.20 -2.04 1.30
C GLN A 104 3.27 -0.93 0.81
N LEU A 105 2.18 -1.30 0.14
CA LEU A 105 1.24 -0.31 -0.40
C LEU A 105 0.55 0.49 0.70
N CYS A 106 0.16 -0.15 1.81
CA CYS A 106 -0.39 0.53 2.97
C CYS A 106 0.61 1.54 3.56
N VAL A 107 1.87 1.16 3.78
CA VAL A 107 2.91 2.06 4.31
C VAL A 107 3.12 3.26 3.38
N LEU A 108 3.22 3.02 2.06
CA LEU A 108 3.41 4.10 1.08
C LEU A 108 2.22 5.05 1.03
N LEU A 109 0.99 4.52 1.09
CA LEU A 109 -0.22 5.35 1.11
C LEU A 109 -0.26 6.25 2.35
N HIS A 110 -0.05 5.69 3.54
CA HIS A 110 -0.04 6.47 4.78
C HIS A 110 1.13 7.46 4.82
N ALA A 111 2.29 7.12 4.25
CA ALA A 111 3.41 8.05 4.13
C ALA A 111 3.07 9.24 3.22
N LYS A 112 2.36 9.00 2.11
CA LYS A 112 1.91 10.03 1.17
C LYS A 112 0.96 11.05 1.81
N VAL A 113 0.12 10.61 2.75
CA VAL A 113 -0.78 11.50 3.53
C VAL A 113 -0.18 11.94 4.87
N GLU A 114 1.13 11.72 5.06
CA GLU A 114 1.89 12.12 6.25
C GLU A 114 1.40 11.51 7.59
N GLU A 115 0.67 10.39 7.54
CA GLU A 115 0.22 9.63 8.71
C GLU A 115 1.32 8.70 9.23
N TYR A 116 2.47 9.27 9.60
CA TYR A 116 3.68 8.49 9.91
C TYR A 116 3.56 7.59 11.14
N SER A 117 2.72 7.95 12.11
CA SER A 117 2.41 7.06 13.25
C SER A 117 1.78 5.75 12.76
N GLN A 118 0.94 5.84 11.73
CA GLN A 118 0.30 4.68 11.13
C GLN A 118 1.31 3.86 10.32
N CYS A 119 2.22 4.51 9.59
CA CYS A 119 3.32 3.82 8.90
C CYS A 119 4.16 2.99 9.88
N TYR A 120 4.51 3.56 11.05
CA TYR A 120 5.27 2.85 12.08
C TYR A 120 4.48 1.65 12.62
N ALA A 121 3.19 1.83 12.90
CA ALA A 121 2.35 0.74 13.37
C ALA A 121 2.28 -0.41 12.36
N ILE A 122 1.99 -0.12 11.09
CA ILE A 122 1.89 -1.12 10.01
C ILE A 122 3.22 -1.87 9.87
N ALA A 123 4.32 -1.15 9.66
CA ALA A 123 5.64 -1.75 9.46
C ALA A 123 6.09 -2.54 10.70
N SER A 124 5.92 -1.98 11.90
CA SER A 124 6.34 -2.65 13.14
C SER A 124 5.54 -3.92 13.41
N ILE A 125 4.24 -3.96 13.11
CA ILE A 125 3.43 -5.16 13.32
C ILE A 125 3.94 -6.28 12.41
N TRP A 126 4.08 -6.00 11.12
CA TRP A 126 4.54 -7.02 10.16
C TRP A 126 5.99 -7.47 10.42
N LEU A 127 6.92 -6.53 10.69
CA LEU A 127 8.35 -6.83 10.88
C LEU A 127 8.66 -7.58 12.19
N LYS A 128 7.80 -7.48 13.20
CA LYS A 128 7.99 -8.17 14.49
C LYS A 128 7.44 -9.59 14.49
N ASP A 129 6.52 -9.92 13.58
CA ASP A 129 5.96 -11.26 13.50
C ASP A 129 7.03 -12.29 13.07
N VAL A 130 7.09 -13.43 13.76
CA VAL A 130 8.11 -14.46 13.55
C VAL A 130 8.01 -15.10 12.17
N LYS A 131 6.80 -15.19 11.60
CA LYS A 131 6.58 -15.80 10.28
C LYS A 131 7.21 -14.97 9.17
N ASN A 132 7.20 -13.64 9.33
CA ASN A 132 7.67 -12.71 8.31
C ASN A 132 9.19 -12.49 8.36
N GLN A 133 9.86 -12.85 9.46
CA GLN A 133 11.31 -12.62 9.63
C GLN A 133 12.20 -13.31 8.59
N ASN A 134 11.70 -14.38 7.97
CA ASN A 134 12.40 -15.11 6.90
C ASN A 134 11.83 -14.81 5.51
N ASP A 135 10.89 -13.87 5.40
CA ASP A 135 10.32 -13.45 4.12
C ASP A 135 11.42 -12.80 3.26
N PRO A 136 11.52 -13.16 1.96
CA PRO A 136 12.54 -12.60 1.08
C PRO A 136 12.48 -11.07 0.96
N ASP A 137 11.30 -10.48 1.16
CA ASP A 137 11.06 -9.03 1.09
C ASP A 137 11.14 -8.33 2.46
N TYR A 138 11.56 -9.04 3.52
CA TYR A 138 11.68 -8.45 4.86
C TYR A 138 12.62 -7.25 4.88
N LEU A 139 13.80 -7.40 4.27
CA LEU A 139 14.78 -6.31 4.14
C LEU A 139 14.20 -5.14 3.34
N THR A 140 13.47 -5.44 2.26
CA THR A 140 12.81 -4.45 1.41
C THR A 140 11.83 -3.59 2.21
N LEU A 141 11.05 -4.18 3.13
CA LEU A 141 10.13 -3.41 3.96
C LEU A 141 10.86 -2.48 4.94
N VAL A 142 11.98 -2.93 5.51
CA VAL A 142 12.82 -2.09 6.39
C VAL A 142 13.37 -0.89 5.61
N GLU A 143 13.94 -1.11 4.43
CA GLU A 143 14.46 -0.05 3.56
C GLU A 143 13.36 0.92 3.15
N LEU A 144 12.20 0.38 2.76
CA LEU A 144 11.05 1.18 2.37
C LEU A 144 10.61 2.13 3.49
N TYR A 145 10.54 1.63 4.73
CA TYR A 145 10.19 2.46 5.89
C TYR A 145 11.23 3.56 6.11
N ILE A 146 12.53 3.24 6.03
CA ILE A 146 13.60 4.24 6.20
C ILE A 146 13.48 5.34 5.14
N ILE A 147 13.39 4.96 3.85
CA ILE A 147 13.39 5.89 2.71
C ILE A 147 12.14 6.75 2.66
N ASN A 148 10.96 6.19 2.98
CA ASN A 148 9.69 6.88 2.79
C ASN A 148 9.14 7.51 4.07
N VAL A 149 9.66 7.14 5.24
CA VAL A 149 9.18 7.65 6.54
C VAL A 149 10.27 8.39 7.29
N LEU A 150 11.42 7.77 7.58
CA LEU A 150 12.43 8.39 8.44
C LEU A 150 13.22 9.49 7.72
N VAL A 151 13.71 9.21 6.50
CA VAL A 151 14.52 10.15 5.73
C VAL A 151 13.77 11.43 5.37
N PRO A 152 12.52 11.41 4.86
CA PRO A 152 11.79 12.63 4.51
C PRO A 152 11.49 13.50 5.73
N ARG A 153 11.36 12.89 6.91
CA ARG A 153 11.16 13.58 8.20
C ARG A 153 12.47 14.04 8.84
N GLN A 154 13.61 13.81 8.20
CA GLN A 154 14.95 14.10 8.71
C GLN A 154 15.25 13.39 10.06
N GLN A 155 14.57 12.29 10.34
CA GLN A 155 14.71 11.50 11.57
C GLN A 155 15.78 10.41 11.41
N CYS A 156 16.93 10.77 10.84
CA CYS A 156 17.99 9.82 10.53
C CYS A 156 18.59 9.19 11.81
N ASN A 157 18.57 9.93 12.92
CA ASN A 157 18.96 9.45 14.25
C ASN A 157 18.10 8.28 14.76
N LEU A 158 16.91 8.04 14.18
CA LEU A 158 16.05 6.91 14.52
C LEU A 158 16.32 5.68 13.65
N ILE A 159 17.13 5.78 12.60
CA ILE A 159 17.41 4.66 11.69
C ILE A 159 18.11 3.52 12.43
N GLN A 160 19.18 3.81 13.17
CA GLN A 160 19.89 2.77 13.91
C GLN A 160 19.00 2.09 14.97
N PRO A 161 18.31 2.81 15.87
CA PRO A 161 17.36 2.19 16.80
C PRO A 161 16.26 1.35 16.11
N PHE A 162 15.75 1.82 14.96
CA PHE A 162 14.74 1.09 14.20
C PHE A 162 15.30 -0.22 13.61
N VAL A 163 16.47 -0.16 12.98
CA VAL A 163 17.17 -1.32 12.42
C VAL A 163 17.53 -2.32 13.51
N GLU A 164 17.95 -1.85 14.69
CA GLU A 164 18.22 -2.69 15.87
C GLU A 164 16.96 -3.40 16.38
N ALA A 165 15.80 -2.76 16.30
CA ALA A 165 14.52 -3.33 16.71
C ALA A 165 13.91 -4.36 15.72
N CYS A 166 14.52 -4.57 14.54
CA CYS A 166 14.02 -5.52 13.54
C CYS A 166 14.63 -6.91 13.76
N PRO A 167 13.90 -7.92 14.28
CA PRO A 167 14.46 -9.23 14.64
C PRO A 167 14.96 -10.05 13.44
N GLY A 168 14.35 -9.91 12.26
CA GLY A 168 14.72 -10.69 11.07
C GLY A 168 16.03 -10.29 10.39
N LEU A 169 16.65 -9.18 10.82
CA LEU A 169 17.91 -8.72 10.21
C LEU A 169 19.14 -9.38 10.84
N ASN A 170 20.04 -9.87 9.99
CA ASN A 170 21.37 -10.30 10.40
C ASN A 170 22.34 -9.12 10.59
N TYR A 171 23.52 -9.38 11.14
CA TYR A 171 24.52 -8.36 11.45
C TYR A 171 24.95 -7.55 10.21
N GLU A 172 25.19 -8.21 9.08
CA GLU A 172 25.64 -7.55 7.85
C GLU A 172 24.55 -6.64 7.27
N GLN A 173 23.30 -7.10 7.26
CA GLN A 173 22.15 -6.29 6.84
C GLN A 173 22.00 -5.04 7.71
N ARG A 174 22.10 -5.17 9.04
CA ARG A 174 22.02 -4.01 9.96
C ARG A 174 23.14 -3.01 9.70
N LYS A 175 24.37 -3.50 9.57
CA LYS A 175 25.54 -2.68 9.29
C LYS A 175 25.42 -1.96 7.95
N MET A 176 24.95 -2.66 6.91
CA MET A 176 24.68 -2.10 5.59
C MET A 176 23.66 -0.96 5.66
N LEU A 177 22.49 -1.20 6.25
CA LEU A 177 21.43 -0.20 6.38
C LEU A 177 21.93 1.04 7.13
N CYS A 178 22.54 0.87 8.31
CA CYS A 178 23.06 2.00 9.06
C CYS A 178 24.12 2.77 8.25
N ASN A 179 25.01 2.09 7.54
CA ASN A 179 26.03 2.75 6.72
C ASN A 179 25.45 3.53 5.54
N ASN A 180 24.46 2.97 4.85
CA ASN A 180 23.84 3.60 3.67
C ASN A 180 23.21 4.95 4.02
N TYR A 181 22.70 5.10 5.24
CA TYR A 181 21.98 6.30 5.67
C TYR A 181 22.76 7.24 6.61
N LYS A 182 24.00 6.91 6.99
CA LYS A 182 24.88 7.80 7.79
C LYS A 182 25.05 9.19 7.19
N ASN A 183 25.12 9.29 5.86
CA ASN A 183 25.31 10.58 5.19
C ASN A 183 24.06 11.49 5.24
N PHE A 184 22.89 10.94 5.56
CA PHE A 184 21.68 11.74 5.75
C PHE A 184 21.63 12.38 7.15
N GLU A 185 22.38 11.88 8.14
CA GLU A 185 22.52 12.53 9.45
C GLU A 185 23.31 13.83 9.38
N PHE A 186 24.29 13.94 8.46
CA PHE A 186 25.18 15.11 8.38
C PHE A 186 24.51 16.38 7.83
N LYS A 187 23.45 16.26 7.01
CA LYS A 187 22.73 17.44 6.47
C LYS A 187 21.84 18.12 7.52
N SER A 188 21.46 17.41 8.58
CA SER A 188 20.64 17.97 9.66
C SER A 188 21.45 18.85 10.62
N SER A 189 22.76 18.61 10.73
CA SER A 189 23.65 19.31 11.67
C SER A 189 24.33 20.55 11.09
N SER A 190 24.33 20.73 9.76
CA SER A 190 24.99 21.87 9.10
C SER A 190 24.11 23.12 8.94
N ASN A 191 22.87 23.12 9.44
CA ASN A 191 21.96 24.28 9.39
C ASN A 191 21.80 25.02 10.73
N LEU A 192 22.74 24.82 11.66
CA LEU A 192 22.83 25.57 12.92
C LEU A 192 24.08 26.48 12.98
N GLU A 193 24.60 26.89 11.83
CA GLU A 193 25.47 28.06 11.76
C GLU A 193 24.60 29.29 11.53
N ASN A 194 24.44 30.09 12.59
CA ASN A 194 23.92 31.45 12.52
C ASN A 194 24.54 32.17 11.32
N PRO A 195 23.76 32.76 10.40
CA PRO A 195 24.33 33.77 9.53
C PRO A 195 24.66 34.95 10.45
N GLU A 196 25.95 35.16 10.70
CA GLU A 196 26.45 36.42 11.21
C GLU A 196 25.81 37.53 10.36
N HIS A 197 24.99 38.36 11.00
CA HIS A 197 24.49 39.58 10.38
C HIS A 197 25.69 40.50 10.15
N GLU A 198 26.26 40.41 8.96
CA GLU A 198 27.24 41.37 8.48
C GLU A 198 26.49 42.67 8.14
N TYR A 199 26.45 43.59 9.09
CA TYR A 199 25.93 44.93 8.88
C TYR A 199 26.88 45.71 7.95
N ASN A 200 26.48 45.93 6.70
CA ASN A 200 27.09 46.96 5.86
C ASN A 200 26.65 48.35 6.36
N THR A 201 27.60 49.28 6.41
CA THR A 201 27.53 50.61 7.04
C THR A 201 26.58 51.62 6.37
N LYS A 202 25.58 51.19 5.59
CA LYS A 202 24.65 52.08 4.87
C LYS A 202 23.22 51.54 4.70
N GLY A 203 22.64 51.00 5.78
CA GLY A 203 21.19 50.78 6.01
C GLY A 203 20.19 50.93 4.84
N GLU A 204 20.23 50.07 3.83
CA GLU A 204 19.18 49.97 2.80
C GLU A 204 18.81 48.50 2.51
N ILE A 205 17.50 48.24 2.51
CA ILE A 205 16.89 46.92 2.26
C ILE A 205 16.74 46.71 0.76
N ILE A 206 17.38 45.67 0.20
CA ILE A 206 17.14 45.24 -1.18
C ILE A 206 15.98 44.23 -1.17
N LYS A 207 14.92 44.57 -1.91
CA LYS A 207 13.68 43.77 -2.06
C LYS A 207 13.97 42.39 -2.64
N GLU A 208 13.40 41.37 -2.00
CA GLU A 208 13.29 40.01 -2.52
C GLU A 208 12.55 39.97 -3.86
N GLN A 209 13.15 39.30 -4.85
CA GLN A 209 12.44 38.80 -6.02
C GLN A 209 12.08 37.33 -5.75
N SER A 210 10.78 37.05 -5.65
CA SER A 210 10.24 35.70 -5.49
C SER A 210 10.44 34.88 -6.78
N PRO A 211 10.91 33.62 -6.72
CA PRO A 211 10.85 32.72 -7.86
C PRO A 211 9.47 32.05 -7.97
N ASN A 212 8.93 32.07 -9.20
CA ASN A 212 7.74 31.36 -9.66
C ASN A 212 7.78 29.86 -9.34
N ILE A 213 6.75 29.35 -8.66
CA ILE A 213 6.51 27.91 -8.52
C ILE A 213 5.66 27.44 -9.70
N VAL A 214 6.28 26.71 -10.63
CA VAL A 214 5.55 25.91 -11.63
C VAL A 214 5.17 24.58 -10.98
N LYS A 215 3.87 24.36 -10.75
CA LYS A 215 3.32 23.06 -10.37
C LYS A 215 3.35 22.14 -11.58
N GLY A 216 4.20 21.12 -11.55
CA GLY A 216 4.25 20.04 -12.52
C GLY A 216 3.56 18.79 -11.99
N THR A 217 2.49 18.40 -12.67
CA THR A 217 1.78 17.11 -12.58
C THR A 217 2.74 15.96 -12.88
N LEU A 218 2.71 14.88 -12.11
CA LEU A 218 3.44 13.64 -12.42
C LEU A 218 2.48 12.45 -12.44
N TYR A 219 2.64 11.70 -13.53
CA TYR A 219 2.01 10.42 -13.86
C TYR A 219 2.47 9.30 -12.92
#